data_AF-A0A739QP17-F1
#
_entry.id   AF-A0A739QP17-F1
#
_cell.length_a   1.000
_cell.length_b   1.000
_cell.length_c   1.000
_cell.angle_alpha   90.00
_cell.angle_beta   90.00
_cell.angle_gamma   90.00
#
_symmetry.space_group_name_H-M   'P 1'
#
loop_
_entity.id
_entity.type
_entity.pdbx_description
1 polymer ?
#
loop_
_entity_poly.entity_id
_entity_poly.type
_entity_poly.pdbx_seq_one_letter_code
_entity_poly.pdbx_strand_id
1 'polypeptide(L)'
;LARIFRGKNITSDKKNVAENRYDFFMSLEPKKIVTGNSTFSNYIGAMLEDDLVVFENIEYGNAIYILYDNWDDISKLSRIDLLSGRAGSNFDRIIHSGNWKDEVRKKVAAGRL
;
A
#
# COMPACT_ATOMS: atom_id res chain seq x y z
N LEU A 1 -4.02 13.87 -4.26
CA LEU A 1 -4.72 13.37 -5.48
C LEU A 1 -4.44 14.21 -6.74
N ALA A 2 -4.59 15.55 -6.73
CA ALA A 2 -4.42 16.39 -7.92
C ALA A 2 -3.10 16.18 -8.70
N ARG A 3 -1.98 15.92 -8.00
CA ARG A 3 -0.69 15.63 -8.63
C ARG A 3 -0.65 14.29 -9.38
N ILE A 4 -1.43 13.30 -8.95
CA ILE A 4 -1.50 11.95 -9.55
C ILE A 4 -2.35 11.98 -10.82
N PHE A 5 -3.28 12.93 -10.91
CA PHE A 5 -4.18 13.11 -12.04
C PHE A 5 -3.71 14.15 -13.05
N ARG A 6 -2.61 14.86 -12.76
CA ARG A 6 -2.12 15.95 -13.60
C ARG A 6 -1.69 15.41 -14.97
N GLY A 7 -2.28 15.94 -16.04
CA GLY A 7 -1.96 15.58 -17.43
C GLY A 7 -2.58 14.27 -17.92
N LYS A 8 -3.46 13.61 -17.14
CA LYS A 8 -4.17 12.39 -17.55
C LYS A 8 -5.67 12.69 -17.75
N ASN A 9 -6.25 12.25 -18.87
CA ASN A 9 -7.71 12.20 -19.04
C ASN A 9 -8.26 11.05 -18.18
N ILE A 10 -8.70 11.37 -16.98
CA ILE A 10 -9.16 10.40 -15.98
C ILE A 10 -10.68 10.39 -15.97
N THR A 11 -11.25 9.19 -16.12
CA THR A 11 -12.69 8.97 -15.98
C THR A 11 -13.12 9.18 -14.53
N SER A 12 -14.38 9.57 -14.32
CA SER A 12 -14.96 9.73 -12.98
C SER A 12 -14.79 8.47 -12.13
N ASP A 13 -14.91 7.28 -12.74
CA ASP A 13 -14.72 6.00 -12.05
C ASP A 13 -13.30 5.83 -11.48
N LYS A 14 -12.28 6.17 -12.27
CA LYS A 14 -10.89 6.09 -11.81
C LYS A 14 -10.61 7.09 -10.68
N LYS A 15 -11.24 8.27 -10.73
CA LYS A 15 -11.16 9.26 -9.65
C LYS A 15 -11.81 8.72 -8.37
N ASN A 16 -13.03 8.18 -8.48
CA ASN A 16 -13.77 7.62 -7.34
C ASN A 16 -13.02 6.45 -6.70
N VAL A 17 -12.39 5.56 -7.50
CA VAL A 17 -11.55 4.47 -6.97
C VAL A 17 -10.37 5.01 -6.18
N ALA A 18 -9.66 6.00 -6.73
CA ALA A 18 -8.50 6.58 -6.07
C ALA A 18 -8.86 7.34 -4.79
N GLU A 19 -9.99 8.06 -4.76
CA GLU A 19 -10.54 8.69 -3.56
C GLU A 19 -10.91 7.63 -2.51
N ASN A 20 -11.65 6.58 -2.90
CA ASN A 20 -12.06 5.50 -2.00
C ASN A 20 -10.88 4.75 -1.36
N ARG A 21 -9.78 4.57 -2.12
CA ARG A 21 -8.54 3.97 -1.62
C ARG A 21 -7.80 4.91 -0.69
N TYR A 22 -7.70 6.19 -1.05
CA TYR A 22 -7.06 7.20 -0.22
C TYR A 22 -7.78 7.37 1.13
N ASP A 23 -9.11 7.44 1.12
CA ASP A 23 -9.89 7.59 2.35
C ASP A 23 -9.72 6.38 3.28
N PHE A 24 -9.72 5.17 2.71
CA PHE A 24 -9.43 3.96 3.48
C PHE A 24 -8.01 3.98 4.04
N PHE A 25 -7.01 4.33 3.23
CA PHE A 25 -5.62 4.39 3.62
C PHE A 25 -5.40 5.37 4.79
N MET A 26 -6.02 6.55 4.74
CA MET A 26 -5.95 7.52 5.83
C MET A 26 -6.73 7.07 7.07
N SER A 27 -7.79 6.27 6.93
CA SER A 27 -8.53 5.70 8.06
C SER A 27 -7.73 4.68 8.89
N LEU A 28 -6.54 4.26 8.42
CA LEU A 28 -5.61 3.44 9.21
C LEU A 28 -4.87 4.25 10.29
N GLU A 29 -5.05 5.58 10.31
CA GLU A 29 -4.45 6.52 11.27
C GLU A 29 -2.91 6.43 11.28
N PRO A 30 -2.24 6.76 10.17
CA PRO A 30 -0.78 6.69 10.10
C PRO A 30 -0.12 7.70 11.04
N LYS A 31 0.90 7.24 11.78
CA LYS A 31 1.79 8.11 12.55
C LYS A 31 2.62 9.00 11.63
N LYS A 32 3.02 8.45 10.48
CA LYS A 32 3.82 9.15 9.48
C LYS A 32 3.54 8.64 8.07
N ILE A 33 3.60 9.54 7.10
CA ILE A 33 3.62 9.18 5.68
C ILE A 33 5.06 9.02 5.22
N VAL A 34 5.36 7.91 4.56
CA VAL A 34 6.67 7.58 4.00
C VAL A 34 6.56 7.33 2.50
N THR A 35 7.67 7.50 1.79
CA THR A 35 7.78 7.23 0.35
C THR A 35 8.61 5.98 0.14
N GLY A 36 8.16 5.11 -0.74
CA GLY A 36 8.90 3.89 -1.08
C GLY A 36 9.88 4.14 -2.21
N ASN A 37 10.82 3.20 -2.39
CA ASN A 37 11.77 3.21 -3.49
C ASN A 37 11.42 2.11 -4.50
N SER A 38 12.05 2.13 -5.68
CA SER A 38 11.94 1.04 -6.67
C SER A 38 10.46 0.67 -7.00
N THR A 39 10.01 -0.53 -6.64
CA THR A 39 8.64 -1.02 -6.83
C THR A 39 7.58 -0.14 -6.17
N PHE A 40 7.93 0.47 -5.04
CA PHE A 40 7.05 1.31 -4.24
C PHE A 40 7.17 2.80 -4.58
N SER A 41 7.90 3.17 -5.63
CA SER A 41 8.04 4.57 -6.08
C SER A 41 6.70 5.25 -6.43
N ASN A 42 5.71 4.47 -6.85
CA ASN A 42 4.35 4.94 -7.14
C ASN A 42 3.35 4.65 -5.99
N TYR A 43 3.86 4.26 -4.82
CA TYR A 43 3.05 3.93 -3.65
C TYR A 43 3.18 5.01 -2.59
N ILE A 44 2.11 5.19 -1.82
CA ILE A 44 2.08 6.03 -0.63
C ILE A 44 2.24 5.08 0.57
N GLY A 45 3.27 5.30 1.39
CA GLY A 45 3.52 4.51 2.59
C GLY A 45 2.91 5.15 3.83
N ALA A 46 2.23 4.36 4.65
CA ALA A 46 1.67 4.72 5.94
C ALA A 46 2.43 3.92 7.01
N MET A 47 3.27 4.60 7.77
CA MET A 47 3.91 4.04 8.95
C MET A 47 2.90 4.07 10.09
N LEU A 48 2.43 2.88 10.48
CA LEU A 48 1.46 2.71 11.55
C LEU A 48 2.18 2.49 12.88
N GLU A 49 3.22 1.67 12.86
CA GLU A 49 4.16 1.41 13.96
C GLU A 49 5.60 1.40 13.41
N ASP A 50 6.60 1.32 14.28
CA ASP A 50 8.02 1.33 13.87
C ASP A 50 8.39 0.15 12.94
N ASP A 51 7.70 -0.97 13.14
CA ASP A 51 7.82 -2.24 12.43
C ASP A 51 6.63 -2.56 11.52
N LEU A 52 5.66 -1.64 11.34
CA LEU A 52 4.46 -1.87 10.53
C LEU A 52 4.21 -0.72 9.56
N VAL A 53 4.39 -1.01 8.27
CA VAL A 53 4.19 -0.03 7.19
C VAL A 53 3.27 -0.57 6.11
N VAL A 54 2.25 0.21 5.75
CA VAL A 54 1.31 -0.11 4.67
C VAL A 54 1.63 0.72 3.44
N PHE A 55 1.87 0.10 2.30
CA PHE A 55 2.05 0.78 1.02
C PHE A 55 0.81 0.62 0.13
N GLU A 56 0.17 1.74 -0.16
CA GLU A 56 -1.02 1.83 -1.02
C GLU A 56 -0.67 2.38 -2.40
N ASN A 57 -1.26 1.78 -3.43
CA ASN A 57 -1.24 2.34 -4.78
C ASN A 57 -2.66 2.68 -5.22
N ILE A 58 -2.93 3.97 -5.28
CA ILE A 58 -4.26 4.49 -5.58
C ILE A 58 -4.69 4.28 -7.04
N GLU A 59 -3.79 3.83 -7.93
CA GLU A 59 -4.13 3.51 -9.31
C GLU A 59 -4.82 2.13 -9.42
N TYR A 60 -5.91 2.09 -10.19
CA TYR A 60 -6.69 0.87 -10.46
C TYR A 60 -5.82 -0.28 -11.01
N GLY A 61 -6.13 -1.52 -10.63
CA GLY A 61 -5.41 -2.74 -11.06
C GLY A 61 -4.19 -3.12 -10.20
N ASN A 62 -3.86 -2.33 -9.19
CA ASN A 62 -2.77 -2.64 -8.25
C ASN A 62 -3.25 -3.37 -6.99
N ALA A 63 -2.33 -3.54 -6.04
CA ALA A 63 -2.54 -4.17 -4.74
C ALA A 63 -1.96 -3.25 -3.65
N ILE A 64 -2.46 -3.39 -2.42
CA ILE A 64 -1.89 -2.81 -1.21
C ILE A 64 -0.94 -3.82 -0.58
N TYR A 65 0.16 -3.32 -0.01
CA TYR A 65 1.17 -4.12 0.67
C TYR A 65 1.21 -3.75 2.14
N ILE A 66 1.37 -4.75 3.00
CA ILE A 66 1.57 -4.56 4.45
C ILE A 66 2.93 -5.18 4.74
N LEU A 67 3.87 -4.41 5.24
CA LEU A 67 5.24 -4.82 5.52
C LEU A 67 5.51 -4.77 7.01
N TYR A 68 6.23 -5.78 7.49
CA TYR A 68 6.56 -5.99 8.89
C TYR A 68 8.07 -5.87 9.13
N ASP A 69 8.50 -5.71 10.39
CA ASP A 69 9.89 -5.73 10.92
C ASP A 69 10.93 -5.02 10.04
N ASN A 70 11.37 -5.69 8.98
CA ASN A 70 12.36 -5.24 8.01
C ASN A 70 11.74 -4.48 6.82
N TRP A 71 10.73 -3.65 7.06
CA TRP A 71 9.97 -2.97 6.00
C TRP A 71 10.87 -2.12 5.10
N ASP A 72 11.92 -1.49 5.65
CA ASP A 72 12.84 -0.62 4.90
C ASP A 72 13.59 -1.40 3.82
N ASP A 73 14.05 -2.61 4.13
CA ASP A 73 14.74 -3.48 3.16
C ASP A 73 13.78 -4.02 2.10
N ILE A 74 12.60 -4.48 2.52
CA ILE A 74 11.60 -5.00 1.58
C ILE A 74 11.10 -3.88 0.65
N SER A 75 11.01 -2.64 1.14
CA SER A 75 10.59 -1.47 0.36
C SER A 75 11.56 -1.09 -0.78
N LYS A 76 12.78 -1.66 -0.78
CA LYS A 76 13.79 -1.44 -1.83
C LYS A 76 13.77 -2.53 -2.90
N LEU A 77 13.09 -3.66 -2.65
CA LEU A 77 13.08 -4.81 -3.54
C LEU A 77 12.34 -4.53 -4.85
N SER A 78 12.76 -5.22 -5.92
CA SER A 78 12.05 -5.21 -7.18
C SER A 78 10.75 -6.02 -7.09
N ARG A 79 9.80 -5.78 -8.00
CA ARG A 79 8.55 -6.55 -8.06
C ARG A 79 8.83 -8.04 -8.28
N ILE A 80 9.85 -8.36 -9.07
CA ILE A 80 10.26 -9.75 -9.32
C ILE A 80 10.76 -10.38 -8.02
N ASP A 81 11.56 -9.68 -7.22
CA ASP A 81 12.05 -10.20 -5.94
C ASP A 81 10.92 -10.44 -4.94
N LEU A 82 9.96 -9.50 -4.85
CA LEU A 82 8.76 -9.66 -4.02
C LEU A 82 7.92 -10.88 -4.43
N LEU A 83 7.69 -11.06 -5.74
CA LEU A 83 6.83 -12.13 -6.24
C LEU A 83 7.53 -13.49 -6.36
N SER A 84 8.86 -13.52 -6.39
CA SER A 84 9.66 -14.77 -6.47
C SER A 84 9.82 -15.50 -5.14
N GLY A 85 9.28 -14.94 -4.04
CA GLY A 85 9.40 -15.51 -2.70
C GLY A 85 10.74 -15.22 -2.01
N ARG A 86 11.69 -14.52 -2.66
CA ARG A 86 12.97 -14.11 -2.05
C ARG A 86 12.79 -13.13 -0.90
N ALA A 87 11.71 -12.36 -0.93
CA ALA A 87 11.33 -11.45 0.16
C ALA A 87 10.77 -12.18 1.40
N GLY A 88 10.62 -13.51 1.36
CA GLY A 88 10.08 -14.30 2.46
C GLY A 88 8.61 -13.99 2.75
N SER A 89 8.22 -14.22 4.00
CA SER A 89 6.85 -14.03 4.50
C SER A 89 6.65 -12.71 5.27
N ASN A 90 7.61 -11.79 5.21
CA ASN A 90 7.61 -10.54 5.99
C ASN A 90 6.76 -9.42 5.36
N PHE A 91 5.85 -9.79 4.46
CA PHE A 91 4.86 -8.87 3.93
C PHE A 91 3.61 -9.63 3.46
N ASP A 92 2.48 -8.94 3.49
CA ASP A 92 1.24 -9.36 2.83
C ASP A 92 0.98 -8.50 1.60
N ARG A 93 0.46 -9.11 0.52
CA ARG A 93 0.00 -8.42 -0.69
C ARG A 93 -1.48 -8.70 -0.89
N ILE A 94 -2.31 -7.65 -0.82
CA ILE A 94 -3.76 -7.75 -0.94
C ILE A 94 -4.21 -7.02 -2.21
N ILE A 95 -4.80 -7.76 -3.14
CA ILE A 95 -5.38 -7.18 -4.37
C ILE A 95 -6.69 -6.46 -3.99
N HIS A 96 -6.95 -5.28 -4.58
CA HIS A 96 -8.17 -4.51 -4.33
C HIS A 96 -9.41 -5.12 -5.00
N SER A 97 -9.84 -6.28 -4.51
CA SER A 97 -11.02 -7.02 -4.96
C SER A 97 -11.81 -7.56 -3.77
N GLY A 98 -13.13 -7.62 -3.88
CA GLY A 98 -14.00 -8.12 -2.80
C GLY A 98 -13.80 -7.34 -1.49
N ASN A 99 -13.62 -8.07 -0.39
CA ASN A 99 -13.51 -7.52 0.97
C ASN A 99 -12.09 -7.11 1.37
N TRP A 100 -11.27 -6.65 0.41
CA TRP A 100 -9.86 -6.34 0.63
C TRP A 100 -9.60 -5.38 1.80
N LYS A 101 -10.51 -4.43 2.06
CA LYS A 101 -10.39 -3.48 3.18
C LYS A 101 -10.43 -4.19 4.54
N ASP A 102 -11.28 -5.19 4.67
CA ASP A 102 -11.43 -5.94 5.92
C ASP A 102 -10.23 -6.87 6.14
N GLU A 103 -9.71 -7.46 5.06
CA GLU A 103 -8.45 -8.21 5.10
C GLU A 103 -7.28 -7.33 5.56
N VAL A 104 -7.16 -6.10 5.03
CA VAL A 104 -6.13 -5.15 5.48
C VAL A 104 -6.30 -4.83 6.96
N ARG A 105 -7.52 -4.50 7.41
CA ARG A 105 -7.77 -4.19 8.84
C ARG A 105 -7.38 -5.35 9.75
N LYS A 106 -7.73 -6.58 9.36
CA LYS A 106 -7.39 -7.78 10.11
C LYS A 106 -5.88 -7.96 10.24
N LYS A 107 -5.14 -7.77 9.15
CA LYS A 107 -3.67 -7.88 9.12
C LYS A 107 -2.98 -6.77 9.91
N VAL A 108 -3.44 -5.53 9.75
CA VAL A 108 -2.94 -4.38 10.52
C VAL A 108 -3.20 -4.57 12.01
N ALA A 109 -4.40 -5.03 12.40
CA ALA A 109 -4.71 -5.30 13.80
C ALA A 109 -3.83 -6.41 14.38
N ALA A 110 -3.57 -7.47 13.61
CA ALA A 110 -2.68 -8.55 14.04
C ALA A 110 -1.21 -8.12 14.17
N GLY A 111 -0.74 -7.21 13.32
CA GLY A 111 0.64 -6.69 13.36
C GLY A 111 0.88 -5.55 14.36
N ARG A 112 -0.16 -5.09 15.07
CA ARG A 112 -0.06 -4.08 16.14
C ARG A 112 0.03 -4.69 17.55
N LEU A 113 0.00 -6.02 17.66
CA LEU A 113 0.01 -6.78 18.92
C LEU A 113 1.44 -7.15 19.31
#